data_AF-A0A946MU80-F1
#
_entry.id   AF-A0A946MU80-F1
#
_cell.length_a   1.000
_cell.length_b   1.000
_cell.length_c   1.000
_cell.angle_alpha   90.00
_cell.angle_beta   90.00
_cell.angle_gamma   90.00
#
_symmetry.space_group_name_H-M   'P 1'
#
loop_
_entity.id
_entity.type
_entity.pdbx_description
1 polymer ?
#
loop_
_entity_poly.entity_id
_entity_poly.type
_entity_poly.pdbx_seq_one_letter_code
_entity_poly.pdbx_strand_id
1 'polypeptide(L)' 'MIEDLPTTRPASPLMDQLSSDLTLLGQLGSDDLIRLAEELRHDLLYAVAGTGGHFGAGLGVVELTVALHHVFNT' A
#
# COMPACT_ATOMS: atom_id res chain seq x y z
N MET A 1 1.07 11.18 17.92
CA MET A 1 -0.06 12.01 17.47
C MET A 1 0.09 12.09 15.96
N ILE A 2 -0.82 11.50 15.18
CA ILE A 2 -0.79 11.64 13.72
C ILE A 2 -1.45 13.00 13.47
N GLU A 3 -0.63 14.04 13.33
CA GLU A 3 -1.12 15.42 13.42
C GLU A 3 -1.82 15.94 12.17
N ASP A 4 -1.74 15.30 11.00
CA ASP A 4 -2.62 15.61 9.88
C ASP A 4 -2.74 14.39 8.96
N LEU A 5 -3.98 13.92 8.74
CA LEU A 5 -4.24 12.87 7.74
C LEU A 5 -4.16 13.49 6.34
N PRO A 6 -3.56 12.81 5.35
CA PRO A 6 -3.42 13.36 4.01
C PRO A 6 -4.79 13.63 3.38
N THR A 7 -5.01 14.86 2.93
CA THR A 7 -6.25 15.29 2.26
C THR A 7 -6.16 15.23 0.74
N THR A 8 -4.99 14.91 0.20
CA THR A 8 -4.71 14.75 -1.23
C THR A 8 -4.22 13.34 -1.51
N ARG A 9 -4.63 12.78 -2.64
CA ARG A 9 -4.15 11.45 -3.08
C ARG A 9 -2.62 11.47 -3.18
N PRO A 10 -1.91 10.54 -2.52
CA PRO A 10 -0.45 10.45 -2.65
C PRO A 10 -0.06 9.89 -4.01
N ALA A 11 1.18 10.15 -4.44
CA ALA A 11 1.71 9.55 -5.65
C ALA A 11 2.07 8.08 -5.39
N SER A 12 1.50 7.16 -6.18
CA SER A 12 1.69 5.71 -6.01
C SER A 12 2.02 5.02 -7.35
N PRO A 13 3.17 5.36 -7.98
CA PRO A 13 3.52 4.87 -9.32
C PRO A 13 3.68 3.36 -9.43
N LEU A 14 4.14 2.65 -8.37
CA LEU A 14 4.18 1.18 -8.40
C LEU A 14 2.77 0.61 -8.27
N MET A 15 1.94 1.20 -7.41
CA MET A 15 0.55 0.78 -7.28
C MET A 15 -0.23 1.02 -8.58
N ASP A 16 -0.02 2.14 -9.27
CA ASP A 16 -0.64 2.47 -10.56
C ASP A 16 -0.24 1.47 -11.66
N GLN A 17 1.02 1.04 -11.68
CA GLN A 17 1.50 0.01 -12.60
C GLN A 17 0.84 -1.35 -12.31
N LEU A 18 0.81 -1.76 -11.05
CA LEU A 18 0.22 -3.02 -10.61
C LEU A 18 -1.31 -3.04 -10.77
N SER A 19 -1.96 -1.89 -10.74
CA SER A 19 -3.39 -1.75 -11.02
C SER A 19 -3.76 -2.16 -12.45
N SER A 20 -2.80 -2.05 -13.38
CA SER A 20 -2.97 -2.43 -14.78
C SER A 20 -2.63 -3.91 -15.01
N ASP A 21 -1.65 -4.43 -14.29
CA ASP A 21 -1.23 -5.83 -14.35
C ASP A 21 -0.61 -6.30 -13.02
N LEU A 22 -1.39 -7.07 -12.24
CA LEU A 22 -0.95 -7.61 -10.95
C LEU A 22 0.11 -8.71 -11.09
N THR A 23 0.28 -9.32 -12.27
CA THR A 23 1.30 -10.38 -12.46
C THR A 23 2.73 -9.84 -12.36
N LEU A 24 2.90 -8.52 -12.48
CA LEU A 24 4.17 -7.83 -12.27
C LEU A 24 4.62 -7.87 -10.81
N LEU A 25 3.72 -8.09 -9.85
CA LEU A 25 4.05 -8.14 -8.42
C LEU A 25 5.08 -9.23 -8.12
N GLY A 26 4.95 -10.41 -8.74
CA GLY A 26 5.92 -11.51 -8.59
C GLY A 26 7.30 -11.23 -9.20
N GLN A 27 7.43 -10.16 -9.99
CA GLN A 27 8.67 -9.78 -10.67
C GLN A 27 9.42 -8.67 -9.92
N LEU A 28 8.80 -8.06 -8.89
CA LEU A 28 9.40 -6.97 -8.12
C LEU A 28 10.57 -7.46 -7.26
N GLY A 29 11.63 -6.65 -7.19
CA GLY A 29 12.71 -6.85 -6.24
C GLY A 29 12.33 -6.41 -4.82
N SER A 30 13.14 -6.77 -3.82
CA SER A 30 12.86 -6.44 -2.41
C SER A 30 12.71 -4.94 -2.15
N ASP A 31 13.50 -4.09 -2.81
CA ASP A 31 13.41 -2.63 -2.65
C ASP A 31 12.08 -2.09 -3.21
N ASP A 32 11.61 -2.64 -4.33
CA ASP A 32 10.32 -2.27 -4.92
C ASP A 32 9.15 -2.76 -4.07
N LEU A 33 9.26 -3.93 -3.42
CA LEU A 33 8.25 -4.42 -2.49
C LEU A 33 8.13 -3.53 -1.24
N ILE A 34 9.26 -3.05 -0.72
CA ILE A 34 9.27 -2.08 0.39
C ILE A 34 8.60 -0.78 -0.05
N ARG A 35 8.97 -0.27 -1.22
CA ARG A 35 8.37 0.95 -1.77
C ARG A 35 6.87 0.79 -2.04
N LEU A 36 6.44 -0.37 -2.53
CA LEU A 36 5.03 -0.68 -2.74
C LEU A 36 4.25 -0.68 -1.41
N ALA A 37 4.81 -1.28 -0.35
CA ALA A 37 4.19 -1.26 0.97
C ALA A 37 4.08 0.17 1.53
N GLU A 38 5.09 1.01 1.30
CA GLU A 38 5.03 2.45 1.62
C GLU A 38 3.88 3.15 0.86
N GLU A 39 3.80 2.97 -0.46
CA GLU A 39 2.76 3.57 -1.30
C GLU A 39 1.36 3.13 -0.84
N LEU A 40 1.15 1.83 -0.61
CA LEU A 40 -0.11 1.28 -0.11
C LEU A 40 -0.51 1.86 1.25
N ARG A 41 0.44 2.09 2.15
CA ARG A 41 0.14 2.66 3.47
C ARG A 41 -0.31 4.10 3.37
N HIS A 42 0.33 4.90 2.53
CA HIS A 42 -0.08 6.28 2.29
C HIS A 42 -1.46 6.34 1.61
N ASP A 43 -1.72 5.46 0.65
CA ASP A 43 -3.03 5.36 0.00
C ASP A 43 -4.13 4.93 0.96
N LEU A 44 -3.85 3.97 1.85
CA LEU A 44 -4.76 3.56 2.93
C LEU A 44 -5.04 4.72 3.88
N LEU A 45 -4.01 5.45 4.31
CA LEU A 45 -4.17 6.62 5.17
C LEU A 45 -5.03 7.70 4.51
N TYR A 46 -4.83 7.97 3.22
CA TYR A 46 -5.65 8.89 2.43
C TYR A 46 -7.10 8.41 2.31
N ALA A 47 -7.32 7.13 2.02
CA ALA A 47 -8.66 6.56 1.87
C ALA A 47 -9.48 6.65 3.17
N VAL A 48 -8.83 6.53 4.33
CA VAL A 48 -9.49 6.55 5.64
C VAL A 48 -9.53 7.93 6.28
N ALA A 49 -8.75 8.90 5.75
CA ALA A 49 -8.69 10.28 6.23
C ALA A 49 -10.08 10.94 6.33
N GLY A 50 -10.99 10.61 5.41
CA GLY A 50 -12.34 11.18 5.38
C GLY A 50 -13.37 10.52 6.31
N THR A 51 -13.07 9.34 6.88
CA THR A 51 -14.08 8.55 7.61
C THR A 51 -13.86 8.49 9.12
N GLY A 52 -12.63 8.72 9.61
CA GLY A 52 -12.30 8.76 11.04
C GLY A 52 -12.60 7.45 11.79
N GLY A 53 -11.59 6.60 12.04
CA GLY A 53 -11.82 5.32 12.73
C GLY A 53 -10.56 4.52 13.08
N HIS A 54 -10.75 3.36 13.72
CA HIS A 54 -9.69 2.41 14.15
C HIS A 54 -9.06 1.66 12.96
N PHE A 55 -8.36 2.38 12.08
CA PHE A 55 -7.68 1.81 10.91
C PHE A 55 -6.25 1.33 11.17
N GLY A 56 -5.78 1.39 12.43
CA GLY A 56 -4.47 0.88 12.81
C GLY A 56 -4.27 -0.61 12.49
N ALA A 57 -5.35 -1.40 12.47
CA ALA A 57 -5.28 -2.83 12.13
C ALA A 57 -4.95 -3.09 10.66
N GLY A 58 -5.46 -2.24 9.74
CA GLY A 58 -5.17 -2.35 8.31
C GLY A 58 -3.76 -1.92 7.95
N LEU A 59 -3.22 -0.90 8.63
CA LEU A 59 -1.83 -0.47 8.47
C LEU A 59 -0.82 -1.53 8.94
N GLY A 60 -1.15 -2.34 9.95
CA GLY A 60 -0.22 -3.32 10.50
C GLY A 60 -0.05 -4.61 9.69
N VAL A 61 -0.84 -4.81 8.63
CA VAL A 61 -0.83 -6.03 7.82
C VAL A 61 -0.36 -5.80 6.37
N VAL A 62 -0.01 -4.56 6.00
CA VAL A 62 0.33 -4.19 4.62
C VAL A 62 1.51 -5.04 4.12
N GLU A 63 2.61 -5.07 4.86
CA GLU A 63 3.84 -5.74 4.46
C GLU A 63 3.67 -7.26 4.36
N LEU A 64 2.92 -7.86 5.29
CA LEU A 64 2.59 -9.28 5.24
C LEU A 64 1.72 -9.61 4.01
N THR A 65 0.74 -8.76 3.72
CA THR A 65 -0.16 -8.96 2.58
C THR A 65 0.62 -8.89 1.27
N VAL A 66 1.45 -7.85 1.08
CA VAL A 66 2.33 -7.73 -0.09
C VAL A 66 3.25 -8.94 -0.23
N ALA A 67 3.86 -9.40 0.87
CA ALA A 67 4.76 -10.57 0.84
C ALA A 67 4.02 -11.85 0.43
N LEU A 68 2.80 -12.08 0.93
CA LEU A 68 1.99 -13.24 0.55
C LEU A 68 1.66 -13.21 -0.94
N HIS A 69 1.16 -12.08 -1.44
CA HIS A 69 0.81 -11.95 -2.85
C HIS A 69 2.03 -12.06 -3.78
N HIS A 70 3.19 -11.55 -3.37
CA HIS A 70 4.44 -11.71 -4.12
C HIS A 70 4.91 -13.18 -4.17
N VAL A 71 4.91 -13.89 -3.04
CA VAL A 71 5.38 -15.29 -2.97
C VAL A 71 4.42 -16.26 -3.65
N PHE A 72 3.11 -16.03 -3.53
CA PHE A 72 2.09 -16.91 -4.10
C PHE A 72 1.62 -16.50 -5.50
N ASN A 73 2.07 -15.35 -6.02
CA ASN A 73 1.71 -14.81 -7.33
C ASN A 73 0.18 -14.78 -7.57
N THR A 74 -0.53 -14.17 -6.62
CA THR A 74 -2.00 -14.08 -6.56
C THR A 74 -2.49 -12.66 -6.71
#